data_AF-A0A9J7N7A1-F1
#
_entry.id   AF-A0A9J7N7A1-F1
#
_cell.length_a   1.000
_cell.length_b   1.000
_cell.length_c   1.000
_cell.angle_alpha   90.00
_cell.angle_beta   90.00
_cell.angle_gamma   90.00
#
_symmetry.space_group_name_H-M   'P 1'
#
loop_
_entity.id
_entity.type
_entity.pdbx_description
1 polymer ?
#
loop_
_entity_poly.entity_id
_entity_poly.type
_entity_poly.pdbx_seq_one_letter_code
_entity_poly.pdbx_strand_id
1 'polypeptide(L)'
;MDVFTVATAVTALSATVAIVVYLLLSHHLTTQSSSWPKTKQSLAYIQKVVPKKKKIQTPLNSLNDFIPVGEATAVHDVVQLFVRRGNEFSVYSIDWEQEVVVLIRPVDGADLKTHPFFREAQRRKAVEVLCVPLERLQDVASAVADEVAHVQEVFIFMTARCGSTLVTRLVEATSVAQAVCEDDVFSVIHMAVHRHRPINKAGLRLITAVTRFCQMKSLPLVF
;
A
#
# COMPACT_ATOMS: atom_id res chain seq x y z
N MET A 1 -6.09 -21.00 43.31
CA MET A 1 -6.35 -20.44 41.96
C MET A 1 -5.15 -20.78 41.11
N ASP A 2 -5.32 -21.67 40.14
CA ASP A 2 -4.22 -22.16 39.31
C ASP A 2 -3.70 -21.08 38.36
N VAL A 3 -2.38 -20.95 38.29
CA VAL A 3 -1.65 -20.01 37.41
C VAL A 3 -2.06 -20.20 35.94
N PHE A 4 -2.43 -21.41 35.55
CA PHE A 4 -2.93 -21.74 34.22
C PHE A 4 -4.29 -21.11 33.90
N THR A 5 -5.18 -20.96 34.87
CA THR A 5 -6.51 -20.33 34.70
C THR A 5 -6.38 -18.81 34.56
N VAL A 6 -5.41 -18.21 35.24
CA VAL A 6 -5.11 -16.76 35.12
C VAL A 6 -4.46 -16.45 33.78
N ALA A 7 -3.51 -17.28 33.32
CA ALA A 7 -2.84 -17.07 32.03
C ALA A 7 -3.81 -17.20 30.83
N THR A 8 -4.73 -18.17 30.89
CA THR A 8 -5.79 -18.36 29.88
C THR A 8 -6.82 -17.23 29.91
N ALA A 9 -7.21 -16.75 31.09
CA ALA A 9 -8.09 -15.59 31.21
C ALA A 9 -7.45 -14.29 30.68
N VAL A 10 -6.16 -14.06 30.96
CA VAL A 10 -5.42 -12.86 30.49
C VAL A 10 -5.21 -12.88 28.97
N THR A 11 -4.94 -14.05 28.38
CA THR A 11 -4.83 -14.21 26.92
C THR A 11 -6.18 -14.10 26.21
N ALA A 12 -7.25 -14.63 26.82
CA ALA A 12 -8.60 -14.45 26.29
C ALA A 12 -9.06 -12.98 26.36
N LEU A 13 -8.73 -12.25 27.44
CA LEU A 13 -8.99 -10.81 27.55
C LEU A 13 -8.18 -10.00 26.54
N SER A 14 -6.90 -10.32 26.32
CA SER A 14 -6.07 -9.59 25.35
C SER A 14 -6.54 -9.81 23.91
N ALA A 15 -6.96 -11.04 23.58
CA ALA A 15 -7.52 -11.37 22.27
C ALA A 15 -8.88 -10.68 22.03
N THR A 16 -9.77 -10.67 23.03
CA THR A 16 -11.07 -9.98 22.92
C THR A 16 -10.91 -8.47 22.84
N VAL A 17 -9.98 -7.87 23.61
CA VAL A 17 -9.66 -6.45 23.47
C VAL A 17 -9.09 -6.13 22.09
N ALA A 18 -8.19 -6.98 21.55
CA ALA A 18 -7.67 -6.81 20.20
C ALA A 18 -8.76 -6.92 19.13
N ILE A 19 -9.70 -7.86 19.27
CA ILE A 19 -10.85 -8.04 18.37
C ILE A 19 -11.80 -6.84 18.46
N VAL A 20 -12.11 -6.36 19.66
CA VAL A 20 -12.99 -5.20 19.86
C VAL A 20 -12.35 -3.92 19.32
N VAL A 21 -11.06 -3.71 19.58
CA VAL A 21 -10.29 -2.59 19.02
C VAL A 21 -10.24 -2.67 17.50
N TYR A 22 -10.02 -3.87 16.94
CA TYR A 22 -10.04 -4.10 15.49
C TYR A 22 -11.42 -3.81 14.89
N LEU A 23 -12.51 -4.28 15.52
CA LEU A 23 -13.88 -4.04 15.08
C LEU A 23 -14.24 -2.55 15.14
N LEU A 24 -13.89 -1.87 16.23
CA LEU A 24 -14.11 -0.43 16.38
C LEU A 24 -13.29 0.39 15.39
N LEU A 25 -12.04 0.02 15.11
CA LEU A 25 -11.22 0.62 14.06
C LEU A 25 -11.84 0.40 12.68
N SER A 26 -12.32 -0.81 12.39
CA SER A 26 -12.98 -1.10 11.12
C SER A 26 -14.30 -0.35 10.93
N HIS A 27 -15.07 -0.13 12.00
CA HIS A 27 -16.30 0.64 11.97
C HIS A 27 -16.04 2.16 11.88
N HIS A 28 -14.97 2.65 12.50
CA HIS A 28 -14.59 4.06 12.42
C HIS A 28 -14.02 4.44 11.04
N LEU A 29 -13.45 3.47 10.31
CA LEU A 29 -13.03 3.65 8.91
C LEU A 29 -14.24 3.85 7.97
N THR A 30 -15.39 3.25 8.27
CA THR A 30 -16.61 3.37 7.44
C THR A 30 -17.40 4.66 7.68
N THR A 31 -17.19 5.39 8.77
CA THR A 31 -17.97 6.60 9.12
C THR A 31 -17.27 7.91 8.81
N GLN A 32 -16.05 7.88 8.29
CA GLN A 32 -15.32 9.11 7.97
C GLN A 32 -15.86 9.71 6.67
N SER A 33 -16.34 10.95 6.73
CA SER A 33 -16.73 11.70 5.53
C SER A 33 -15.51 11.86 4.60
N SER A 34 -15.52 11.13 3.50
CA SER A 34 -14.46 11.16 2.48
C SER A 34 -14.64 12.36 1.57
N SER A 35 -13.55 13.09 1.34
CA SER A 35 -13.45 14.15 0.33
C SER A 35 -13.22 13.60 -1.09
N TRP A 36 -13.15 12.28 -1.23
CA TRP A 36 -12.89 11.58 -2.48
C TRP A 36 -14.20 11.05 -3.09
N PRO A 37 -14.21 10.76 -4.41
CA PRO A 37 -15.36 10.15 -5.05
C PRO A 37 -15.77 8.87 -4.34
N LYS A 38 -17.08 8.69 -4.10
CA LYS A 38 -17.64 7.50 -3.45
C LYS A 38 -18.16 6.46 -4.45
N THR A 39 -17.77 6.62 -5.72
CA THR A 39 -18.24 5.80 -6.83
C THR A 39 -17.06 5.21 -7.55
N LYS A 40 -17.25 3.99 -8.08
CA LYS A 40 -16.31 3.36 -8.98
C LYS A 40 -15.87 4.32 -10.09
N GLN A 41 -14.57 4.36 -10.34
CA GLN A 41 -13.97 5.20 -11.37
C GLN A 41 -13.64 4.35 -12.59
N SER A 42 -14.11 4.78 -13.77
CA SER A 42 -13.84 4.09 -15.04
C SER A 42 -12.53 4.53 -15.70
N LEU A 43 -12.04 5.72 -15.35
CA LEU A 43 -10.80 6.29 -15.85
C LEU A 43 -9.79 6.48 -14.72
N ALA A 44 -8.52 6.32 -15.06
CA ALA A 44 -7.45 6.71 -14.16
C ALA A 44 -7.41 8.23 -14.02
N TYR A 45 -6.94 8.72 -12.87
CA TYR A 45 -6.82 10.16 -12.64
C TYR A 45 -5.64 10.49 -11.73
N ILE A 46 -5.09 11.68 -11.92
CA ILE A 46 -4.07 12.28 -11.05
C ILE A 46 -4.69 13.46 -10.31
N GLN A 47 -4.39 13.54 -9.02
CA GLN A 47 -4.83 14.61 -8.16
C GLN A 47 -3.68 15.10 -7.30
N LYS A 48 -3.45 16.42 -7.24
CA LYS A 48 -2.53 17.01 -6.27
C LYS A 48 -3.10 16.87 -4.86
N VAL A 49 -2.24 16.60 -3.89
CA VAL A 49 -2.69 16.34 -2.51
C VAL A 49 -1.82 17.04 -1.48
N VAL A 50 -2.41 17.26 -0.31
CA VAL A 50 -1.70 17.60 0.93
C VAL A 50 -1.91 16.47 1.95
N PRO A 51 -0.84 15.95 2.57
CA PRO A 51 -0.97 14.93 3.61
C PRO A 51 -1.71 15.46 4.86
N LYS A 52 -2.66 14.68 5.39
CA LYS A 52 -3.30 15.01 6.67
C LYS A 52 -2.32 14.78 7.83
N LYS A 53 -2.28 15.74 8.76
CA LYS A 53 -1.61 15.54 10.06
C LYS A 53 -2.43 14.55 10.89
N LYS A 54 -1.85 13.38 11.19
CA LYS A 54 -2.45 12.39 12.08
C LYS A 54 -1.74 12.40 13.42
N LYS A 55 -2.52 12.42 14.52
CA LYS A 55 -1.99 12.19 15.89
C LYS A 55 -1.71 10.71 16.14
N ILE A 56 -2.48 9.82 15.51
CA ILE A 56 -2.34 8.37 15.58
C ILE A 56 -2.40 7.82 14.16
N GLN A 57 -1.42 7.02 13.78
CA GLN A 57 -1.42 6.36 12.48
C GLN A 57 -2.42 5.21 12.52
N THR A 58 -3.34 5.19 11.56
CA THR A 58 -4.25 4.05 11.36
C THR A 58 -3.43 2.82 11.00
N PRO A 59 -3.94 1.61 11.31
CA PRO A 59 -3.22 0.37 10.97
C PRO A 59 -2.99 0.24 9.47
N LEU A 60 -3.85 0.86 8.65
CA LEU A 60 -3.84 0.76 7.20
C LEU A 60 -3.78 2.14 6.55
N ASN A 61 -3.14 2.18 5.38
CA ASN A 61 -3.09 3.27 4.44
C ASN A 61 -4.45 3.43 3.75
N SER A 62 -4.84 4.68 3.51
CA SER A 62 -6.08 5.00 2.82
C SER A 62 -5.94 6.29 2.03
N LEU A 63 -6.72 6.41 0.96
CA LEU A 63 -6.87 7.67 0.23
C LEU A 63 -7.32 8.83 1.15
N ASN A 64 -8.03 8.52 2.23
CA ASN A 64 -8.42 9.47 3.27
C ASN A 64 -7.25 10.08 4.06
N ASP A 65 -6.04 9.59 3.86
CA ASP A 65 -4.80 10.16 4.45
C ASP A 65 -4.41 11.48 3.80
N PHE A 66 -5.05 11.82 2.68
CA PHE A 66 -4.76 12.97 1.86
C PHE A 66 -5.96 13.91 1.77
N ILE A 67 -5.68 15.20 1.57
CA ILE A 67 -6.64 16.24 1.21
C ILE A 67 -6.40 16.57 -0.27
N PRO A 68 -7.40 16.40 -1.16
CA PRO A 68 -7.25 16.78 -2.56
C PRO A 68 -7.12 18.30 -2.70
N VAL A 69 -6.26 18.75 -3.61
CA VAL A 69 -6.03 20.16 -3.94
C VAL A 69 -6.25 20.37 -5.43
N GLY A 70 -7.17 21.27 -5.79
CA GLY A 70 -7.53 21.54 -7.19
C GLY A 70 -8.38 20.44 -7.81
N GLU A 71 -8.46 20.43 -9.14
CA GLU A 71 -9.26 19.46 -9.90
C GLU A 71 -8.44 18.22 -10.30
N ALA A 72 -9.14 17.09 -10.45
CA ALA A 72 -8.55 15.84 -10.90
C ALA A 72 -8.28 15.91 -12.40
N THR A 73 -7.10 15.45 -12.82
CA THR A 73 -6.76 15.33 -14.23
C THR A 73 -6.97 13.89 -14.68
N ALA A 74 -7.86 13.68 -15.64
CA ALA A 74 -8.13 12.36 -16.21
C ALA A 74 -6.93 11.85 -17.03
N VAL A 75 -6.56 10.59 -16.79
CA VAL A 75 -5.49 9.88 -17.50
C VAL A 75 -6.15 8.87 -18.44
N HIS A 76 -6.13 9.19 -19.73
CA HIS A 76 -6.78 8.39 -20.77
C HIS A 76 -5.93 7.17 -21.17
N ASP A 77 -4.61 7.37 -21.25
CA ASP A 77 -3.64 6.29 -21.52
C ASP A 77 -2.76 6.05 -20.30
N VAL A 78 -3.28 5.23 -19.38
CA VAL A 78 -2.54 4.85 -18.17
C VAL A 78 -1.32 3.99 -18.50
N VAL A 79 -1.34 3.21 -19.58
CA VAL A 79 -0.22 2.35 -19.97
C VAL A 79 0.96 3.22 -20.40
N GLN A 80 0.74 4.16 -21.31
CA GLN A 80 1.79 5.08 -21.75
C GLN A 80 2.31 5.95 -20.60
N LEU A 81 1.44 6.35 -19.66
CA LEU A 81 1.87 7.08 -18.47
C LEU A 81 2.86 6.25 -17.64
N PHE A 82 2.59 4.97 -17.41
CA PHE A 82 3.48 4.11 -16.64
C PHE A 82 4.79 3.79 -17.35
N VAL A 83 4.77 3.56 -18.66
CA VAL A 83 6.01 3.37 -19.43
C VAL A 83 6.92 4.60 -19.34
N ARG A 84 6.36 5.81 -19.27
CA ARG A 84 7.16 7.05 -19.23
C ARG A 84 7.56 7.49 -17.83
N ARG A 85 6.67 7.30 -16.85
CA ARG A 85 6.76 7.94 -15.52
C ARG A 85 6.42 7.00 -14.38
N GLY A 86 6.28 5.69 -14.64
CA GLY A 86 5.83 4.70 -13.65
C GLY A 86 6.75 4.62 -12.43
N ASN A 87 8.06 4.81 -12.64
CA ASN A 87 9.08 4.86 -11.59
C ASN A 87 8.93 6.05 -10.62
N GLU A 88 8.21 7.11 -10.98
CA GLU A 88 7.93 8.25 -10.10
C GLU A 88 6.90 7.90 -9.01
N PHE A 89 6.10 6.84 -9.24
CA PHE A 89 5.01 6.46 -8.36
C PHE A 89 5.38 5.25 -7.49
N SER A 90 4.89 5.23 -6.24
CA SER A 90 4.85 4.01 -5.42
C SER A 90 3.42 3.64 -5.10
N VAL A 91 3.13 2.34 -5.09
CA VAL A 91 1.87 1.81 -4.56
C VAL A 91 1.73 2.20 -3.08
N TYR A 92 0.54 2.70 -2.71
CA TYR A 92 0.25 3.16 -1.35
C TYR A 92 -0.85 2.34 -0.68
N SER A 93 -1.95 2.09 -1.40
CA SER A 93 -3.10 1.32 -0.89
C SER A 93 -4.03 0.87 -2.03
N ILE A 94 -5.09 0.13 -1.69
CA ILE A 94 -6.22 -0.13 -2.58
C ILE A 94 -7.46 0.51 -1.97
N ASP A 95 -8.19 1.26 -2.78
CA ASP A 95 -9.52 1.76 -2.44
C ASP A 95 -10.56 0.82 -3.06
N TRP A 96 -11.20 0.04 -2.21
CA TRP A 96 -12.20 -0.96 -2.62
C TRP A 96 -13.56 -0.34 -2.94
N GLU A 97 -13.86 0.86 -2.44
CA GLU A 97 -15.11 1.57 -2.75
C GLU A 97 -15.06 2.14 -4.17
N GLN A 98 -13.90 2.70 -4.56
CA GLN A 98 -13.66 3.21 -5.91
C GLN A 98 -13.17 2.13 -6.90
N GLU A 99 -12.79 0.94 -6.42
CA GLU A 99 -12.08 -0.09 -7.18
C GLU A 99 -10.84 0.45 -7.90
N VAL A 100 -9.95 1.11 -7.15
CA VAL A 100 -8.69 1.64 -7.69
C VAL A 100 -7.48 1.23 -6.84
N VAL A 101 -6.34 1.01 -7.49
CA VAL A 101 -5.04 1.08 -6.82
C VAL A 101 -4.66 2.54 -6.67
N VAL A 102 -4.26 2.90 -5.47
CA VAL A 102 -3.79 4.23 -5.11
C VAL A 102 -2.27 4.21 -5.12
N LEU A 103 -1.68 4.99 -6.01
CA LEU A 103 -0.25 5.25 -6.04
C LEU A 103 0.02 6.70 -5.62
N ILE A 104 1.18 6.93 -5.00
CA ILE A 104 1.64 8.26 -4.62
C ILE A 104 2.90 8.62 -5.38
N ARG A 105 2.96 9.86 -5.85
CA ARG A 105 4.21 10.50 -6.26
C ARG A 105 4.72 11.32 -5.08
N PRO A 106 5.90 11.00 -4.53
CA PRO A 106 6.51 11.85 -3.52
C PRO A 106 7.07 13.11 -4.17
N VAL A 107 7.39 14.11 -3.35
CA VAL A 107 8.16 15.28 -3.80
C VAL A 107 9.47 14.84 -4.45
N ASP A 108 9.88 15.55 -5.50
CA ASP A 108 11.09 15.21 -6.26
C ASP A 108 12.33 15.18 -5.35
N GLY A 109 13.18 14.16 -5.54
CA GLY A 109 14.36 13.92 -4.72
C GLY A 109 14.09 13.37 -3.31
N ALA A 110 12.84 13.05 -2.94
CA ALA A 110 12.56 12.43 -1.65
C ALA A 110 13.04 10.98 -1.59
N ASP A 111 14.00 10.71 -0.71
CA ASP A 111 14.32 9.35 -0.31
C ASP A 111 13.37 8.84 0.78
N LEU A 112 12.44 7.97 0.38
CA LEU A 112 11.46 7.35 1.27
C LEU A 112 12.09 6.35 2.25
N LYS A 113 13.31 5.85 1.98
CA LYS A 113 14.00 4.84 2.79
C LYS A 113 14.69 5.43 4.02
N THR A 114 14.92 6.74 4.04
CA THR A 114 15.48 7.44 5.22
C THR A 114 14.56 7.39 6.43
N HIS A 115 13.26 7.17 6.21
CA HIS A 115 12.27 7.15 7.28
C HIS A 115 12.17 5.74 7.90
N PRO A 116 12.07 5.60 9.25
CA PRO A 116 11.93 4.29 9.91
C PRO A 116 10.71 3.47 9.47
N PHE A 117 9.67 4.16 8.99
CA PHE A 117 8.42 3.56 8.50
C PHE A 117 8.16 4.03 7.07
N PHE A 118 8.26 3.14 6.09
CA PHE A 118 8.11 3.44 4.67
C PHE A 118 6.75 4.07 4.35
N ARG A 119 5.66 3.48 4.85
CA ARG A 119 4.28 4.00 4.71
C ARG A 119 4.12 5.43 5.22
N GLU A 120 4.81 5.78 6.31
CA GLU A 120 4.75 7.14 6.83
C GLU A 120 5.53 8.11 5.95
N ALA A 121 6.66 7.68 5.39
CA ALA A 121 7.41 8.44 4.39
C ALA A 121 6.54 8.75 3.17
N GLN A 122 5.88 7.72 2.62
CA GLN A 122 4.95 7.85 1.51
C GLN A 122 3.88 8.89 1.81
N ARG A 123 3.19 8.76 2.95
CA ARG A 123 2.16 9.72 3.36
C ARG A 123 2.72 11.14 3.47
N ARG A 124 3.80 11.34 4.22
CA ARG A 124 4.35 12.67 4.54
C ARG A 124 4.95 13.38 3.33
N LYS A 125 5.43 12.64 2.33
CA LYS A 125 6.13 13.19 1.16
C LYS A 125 5.28 13.22 -0.10
N ALA A 126 4.07 12.64 -0.10
CA ALA A 126 3.18 12.65 -1.26
C ALA A 126 2.80 14.08 -1.67
N VAL A 127 2.93 14.37 -2.96
CA VAL A 127 2.47 15.61 -3.60
C VAL A 127 1.35 15.36 -4.61
N GLU A 128 1.31 14.16 -5.18
CA GLU A 128 0.24 13.71 -6.08
C GLU A 128 -0.17 12.29 -5.73
N VAL A 129 -1.44 12.00 -5.99
CA VAL A 129 -1.99 10.65 -6.02
C VAL A 129 -2.39 10.32 -7.44
N LEU A 130 -2.03 9.13 -7.90
CA LEU A 130 -2.52 8.50 -9.11
C LEU A 130 -3.44 7.36 -8.71
N CYS A 131 -4.70 7.43 -9.12
CA CYS A 131 -5.69 6.38 -8.92
C CYS A 131 -5.88 5.63 -10.23
N VAL A 132 -5.65 4.32 -10.22
CA VAL A 132 -5.76 3.44 -11.40
C VAL A 132 -6.86 2.41 -11.17
N PRO A 133 -7.91 2.36 -12.02
CA PRO A 133 -8.96 1.35 -11.92
C PRO A 133 -8.39 -0.07 -11.94
N LEU A 134 -8.88 -0.94 -11.06
CA LEU A 134 -8.38 -2.32 -10.92
C LEU A 134 -8.44 -3.09 -12.25
N GLU A 135 -9.45 -2.81 -13.07
CA GLU A 135 -9.64 -3.42 -14.41
C GLU A 135 -8.54 -3.06 -15.42
N ARG A 136 -7.83 -1.93 -15.23
CA ARG A 136 -6.73 -1.50 -16.10
C ARG A 136 -5.36 -2.00 -15.64
N LEU A 137 -5.25 -2.53 -14.42
CA LEU A 137 -3.95 -2.91 -13.85
C LEU A 137 -3.25 -4.01 -14.62
N GLN A 138 -3.99 -4.96 -15.18
CA GLN A 138 -3.38 -6.07 -15.93
C GLN A 138 -2.74 -5.58 -17.23
N ASP A 139 -3.34 -4.59 -17.89
CA ASP A 139 -2.80 -4.00 -19.12
C ASP A 139 -1.47 -3.31 -18.81
N VAL A 140 -1.45 -2.50 -17.74
CA VAL A 140 -0.23 -1.82 -17.29
C VAL A 140 0.84 -2.81 -16.85
N ALA A 141 0.47 -3.81 -16.04
CA ALA A 141 1.38 -4.85 -15.57
C ALA A 141 1.96 -5.70 -16.71
N SER A 142 1.24 -5.85 -17.82
CA SER A 142 1.74 -6.52 -19.03
C SER A 142 2.71 -5.63 -19.80
N ALA A 143 2.41 -4.34 -19.92
CA ALA A 143 3.24 -3.40 -20.67
C ALA A 143 4.62 -3.17 -20.04
N VAL A 144 4.71 -3.23 -18.71
CA VAL A 144 5.97 -3.03 -17.97
C VAL A 144 6.69 -4.34 -17.64
N ALA A 145 6.13 -5.48 -18.08
CA ALA A 145 6.62 -6.80 -17.69
C ALA A 145 8.08 -7.03 -18.07
N ASP A 146 8.48 -6.61 -19.28
CA ASP A 146 9.84 -6.77 -19.79
C ASP A 146 10.84 -5.88 -19.05
N GLU A 147 10.41 -4.66 -18.67
CA GLU A 147 11.24 -3.71 -17.91
C GLU A 147 11.58 -4.25 -16.52
N VAL A 148 10.66 -4.97 -15.89
CA VAL A 148 10.85 -5.53 -14.54
C VAL A 148 11.23 -7.01 -14.53
N ALA A 149 11.41 -7.64 -15.69
CA ALA A 149 11.69 -9.07 -15.81
C ALA A 149 12.98 -9.52 -15.12
N HIS A 150 13.94 -8.60 -14.94
CA HIS A 150 15.20 -8.85 -14.27
C HIS A 150 15.13 -8.74 -12.74
N VAL A 151 14.01 -8.26 -12.19
CA VAL A 151 13.82 -8.07 -10.75
C VAL A 151 13.26 -9.35 -10.14
N GLN A 152 14.03 -9.99 -9.25
CA GLN A 152 13.56 -11.13 -8.47
C GLN A 152 12.96 -10.68 -7.15
N GLU A 153 11.77 -11.18 -6.85
CA GLU A 153 11.06 -10.85 -5.61
C GLU A 153 11.16 -11.95 -4.58
N VAL A 154 11.36 -11.55 -3.34
CA VAL A 154 11.42 -12.45 -2.19
C VAL A 154 10.47 -11.93 -1.12
N PHE A 155 9.40 -12.67 -0.87
CA PHE A 155 8.46 -12.38 0.21
C PHE A 155 8.95 -13.04 1.50
N ILE A 156 9.28 -12.23 2.51
CA ILE A 156 9.70 -12.72 3.83
C ILE A 156 8.56 -12.48 4.81
N PHE A 157 7.92 -13.56 5.25
CA PHE A 157 6.93 -13.50 6.32
C PHE A 157 7.63 -13.40 7.67
N MET A 158 7.24 -12.40 8.46
CA MET A 158 7.83 -12.11 9.76
C MET A 158 6.73 -11.79 10.77
N THR A 159 6.83 -12.37 11.97
CA THR A 159 5.97 -11.98 13.09
C THR A 159 6.40 -10.65 13.68
N ALA A 160 5.50 -9.94 14.36
CA ALA A 160 5.86 -8.69 15.01
C ALA A 160 7.00 -8.90 16.01
N ARG A 161 7.97 -7.97 16.01
CA ARG A 161 9.11 -7.94 16.95
C ARG A 161 10.11 -9.10 16.82
N CYS A 162 10.18 -9.78 15.67
CA CYS A 162 11.17 -10.84 15.42
C CYS A 162 12.50 -10.36 14.80
N GLY A 163 12.75 -9.04 14.77
CA GLY A 163 13.96 -8.47 14.16
C GLY A 163 13.82 -8.11 12.67
N SER A 164 12.60 -7.91 12.17
CA SER A 164 12.34 -7.50 10.78
C SER A 164 13.09 -6.24 10.35
N THR A 165 13.25 -5.27 11.25
CA THR A 165 14.07 -4.07 11.00
C THR A 165 15.54 -4.42 10.75
N LEU A 166 16.12 -5.36 11.49
CA LEU A 166 17.51 -5.78 11.31
C LEU A 166 17.70 -6.45 9.95
N VAL A 167 16.79 -7.36 9.58
CA VAL A 167 16.80 -8.02 8.26
C VAL A 167 16.71 -6.99 7.14
N THR A 168 15.79 -6.02 7.26
CA THR A 168 15.63 -4.93 6.29
C THR A 168 16.95 -4.16 6.11
N ARG A 169 17.61 -3.78 7.22
CA ARG A 169 18.89 -3.05 7.18
C ARG A 169 20.03 -3.88 6.59
N LEU A 170 20.08 -5.19 6.87
CA LEU A 170 21.09 -6.08 6.29
C LEU A 170 20.92 -6.19 4.77
N VAL A 171 19.69 -6.33 4.29
CA VAL A 171 19.40 -6.36 2.85
C VAL A 171 19.72 -5.01 2.20
N GLU A 172 19.33 -3.89 2.82
CA GLU A 172 19.66 -2.54 2.34
C GLU A 172 21.16 -2.24 2.30
N ALA A 173 21.97 -2.92 3.14
CA ALA A 173 23.42 -2.79 3.12
C ALA A 173 24.07 -3.52 1.92
N THR A 174 23.32 -4.38 1.23
CA THR A 174 23.79 -5.02 -0.01
C THR A 174 23.58 -4.09 -1.22
N SER A 175 24.45 -4.19 -2.22
CA SER A 175 24.28 -3.45 -3.48
C SER A 175 23.35 -4.12 -4.49
N VAL A 176 22.86 -5.33 -4.18
CA VAL A 176 22.17 -6.21 -5.12
C VAL A 176 20.68 -6.42 -4.79
N ALA A 177 20.23 -5.97 -3.62
CA ALA A 177 18.87 -6.17 -3.17
C ALA A 177 18.31 -4.92 -2.47
N GLN A 178 17.00 -4.78 -2.56
CA GLN A 178 16.25 -3.76 -1.86
C GLN A 178 15.22 -4.44 -0.97
N ALA A 179 15.15 -4.03 0.29
CA ALA A 179 14.07 -4.42 1.18
C ALA A 179 13.02 -3.31 1.25
N VAL A 180 11.75 -3.72 1.29
CA VAL A 180 10.62 -2.85 1.61
C VAL A 180 9.93 -3.49 2.81
N CYS A 181 9.95 -2.79 3.94
CA CYS A 181 9.28 -3.23 5.16
C CYS A 181 7.91 -2.53 5.27
N GLU A 182 6.90 -3.29 5.70
CA GLU A 182 5.53 -2.79 5.92
C GLU A 182 4.89 -2.18 4.66
N ASP A 183 5.01 -2.83 3.51
CA ASP A 183 4.18 -2.48 2.35
C ASP A 183 2.72 -2.87 2.66
N ASP A 184 1.96 -1.86 3.06
CA ASP A 184 0.62 -2.03 3.58
C ASP A 184 -0.36 -2.53 2.52
N VAL A 185 -0.05 -2.38 1.23
CA VAL A 185 -0.93 -2.85 0.15
C VAL A 185 -1.20 -4.35 0.24
N PHE A 186 -0.19 -5.16 0.59
CA PHE A 186 -0.36 -6.60 0.74
C PHE A 186 -1.19 -6.95 1.97
N SER A 187 -1.06 -6.18 3.05
CA SER A 187 -1.92 -6.29 4.24
C SER A 187 -3.38 -5.97 3.89
N VAL A 188 -3.61 -4.90 3.12
CA VAL A 188 -4.94 -4.49 2.64
C VAL A 188 -5.56 -5.58 1.75
N ILE A 189 -4.80 -6.14 0.80
CA ILE A 189 -5.24 -7.25 -0.06
C ILE A 189 -5.58 -8.48 0.79
N HIS A 190 -4.69 -8.87 1.70
CA HIS A 190 -4.88 -10.04 2.56
C HIS A 190 -6.16 -9.92 3.40
N MET A 191 -6.40 -8.76 4.02
CA MET A 191 -7.64 -8.55 4.78
C MET A 191 -8.89 -8.58 3.90
N ALA A 192 -8.85 -8.01 2.71
CA ALA A 192 -9.98 -8.01 1.79
C ALA A 192 -10.34 -9.44 1.36
N VAL A 193 -9.34 -10.25 1.02
CA VAL A 193 -9.50 -11.68 0.72
C VAL A 193 -10.14 -12.43 1.89
N HIS A 194 -9.69 -12.17 3.12
CA HIS A 194 -10.28 -12.80 4.30
C HIS A 194 -11.74 -12.43 4.54
N ARG A 195 -12.14 -11.19 4.24
CA ARG A 195 -13.52 -10.71 4.41
C ARG A 195 -14.46 -11.20 3.31
N HIS A 196 -13.95 -11.50 2.11
CA HIS A 196 -14.77 -11.65 0.90
C HIS A 196 -14.70 -13.02 0.17
N ARG A 197 -14.26 -14.14 0.81
CA ARG A 197 -14.13 -15.53 0.26
C ARG A 197 -12.79 -15.81 -0.49
N PRO A 198 -12.36 -17.09 -0.67
CA PRO A 198 -10.97 -17.44 -1.04
C PRO A 198 -10.48 -16.80 -2.35
N ILE A 199 -9.16 -16.63 -2.44
CA ILE A 199 -8.43 -16.08 -3.60
C ILE A 199 -8.89 -16.79 -4.88
N ASN A 200 -9.77 -16.13 -5.62
CA ASN A 200 -10.10 -16.53 -6.98
C ASN A 200 -8.99 -16.03 -7.92
N LYS A 201 -9.07 -16.38 -9.21
CA LYS A 201 -8.11 -15.94 -10.23
C LYS A 201 -7.94 -14.40 -10.27
N ALA A 202 -8.94 -13.62 -9.85
CA ALA A 202 -8.84 -12.16 -9.83
C ALA A 202 -7.96 -11.65 -8.69
N GLY A 203 -8.01 -12.25 -7.49
CA GLY A 203 -7.13 -11.90 -6.39
C GLY A 203 -5.65 -12.17 -6.69
N LEU A 204 -5.35 -13.29 -7.35
CA LEU A 204 -3.97 -13.60 -7.77
C LEU A 204 -3.46 -12.59 -8.82
N ARG A 205 -4.30 -12.22 -9.79
CA ARG A 205 -3.97 -11.19 -10.79
C ARG A 205 -3.68 -9.83 -10.15
N LEU A 206 -4.45 -9.46 -9.13
CA LEU A 206 -4.25 -8.22 -8.40
C LEU A 206 -2.91 -8.21 -7.67
N ILE A 207 -2.56 -9.29 -6.97
CA ILE A 207 -1.26 -9.44 -6.33
C ILE A 207 -0.17 -9.30 -7.37
N THR A 208 -0.18 -10.10 -8.44
CA THR A 208 0.83 -10.04 -9.51
C THR A 208 0.97 -8.64 -10.11
N ALA A 209 -0.13 -7.95 -10.37
CA ALA A 209 -0.09 -6.59 -10.91
C ALA A 209 0.55 -5.62 -9.91
N VAL A 210 0.03 -5.54 -8.69
CA VAL A 210 0.54 -4.66 -7.60
C VAL A 210 2.03 -4.89 -7.35
N THR A 211 2.42 -6.15 -7.30
CA THR A 211 3.80 -6.59 -7.14
C THR A 211 4.71 -6.02 -8.24
N ARG A 212 4.33 -6.13 -9.52
CA ARG A 212 5.07 -5.50 -10.63
C ARG A 212 5.16 -3.98 -10.54
N PHE A 213 4.15 -3.31 -9.99
CA PHE A 213 4.23 -1.87 -9.73
C PHE A 213 5.28 -1.52 -8.68
N CYS A 214 5.42 -2.34 -7.63
CA CYS A 214 6.46 -2.14 -6.62
C CYS A 214 7.88 -2.33 -7.21
N GLN A 215 8.04 -3.18 -8.24
CA GLN A 215 9.32 -3.39 -8.92
C GLN A 215 9.78 -2.18 -9.74
N MET A 216 8.87 -1.46 -10.41
CA MET A 216 9.25 -0.30 -11.24
C MET A 216 9.94 0.82 -10.46
N LYS A 217 9.59 1.02 -9.19
CA LYS A 217 10.27 1.99 -8.31
C LYS A 217 11.61 1.49 -7.78
N SER A 218 11.83 0.17 -7.84
CA SER A 218 13.06 -0.48 -7.41
C SER A 218 14.12 -0.51 -8.52
N LEU A 219 13.78 -0.02 -9.73
CA LEU A 219 14.75 0.26 -10.76
C LEU A 219 15.69 1.36 -10.25
N PRO A 220 17.02 1.10 -10.20
CA PRO A 220 17.97 2.13 -9.84
C PRO A 220 17.84 3.26 -10.86
N LEU A 221 17.58 4.48 -10.40
CA LEU A 221 18.00 5.65 -11.15
C LEU A 221 19.51 5.47 -11.39
N VAL A 222 19.84 5.31 -12.66
CA VAL A 222 21.16 5.00 -13.17
C VAL A 222 22.12 6.16 -12.80
N PHE A 223 23.08 5.81 -11.94
CA PHE A 223 24.29 6.50 -11.44
C PHE A 223 24.14 7.77 -10.60
#